data_AF-A0A8J8SH03-F1
#
_entry.id   AF-A0A8J8SH03-F1
#
_cell.length_a   1.000
_cell.length_b   1.000
_cell.length_c   1.000
_cell.angle_alpha   90.00
_cell.angle_beta   90.00
_cell.angle_gamma   90.00
#
_symmetry.space_group_name_H-M   'P 1'
#
loop_
_entity.id
_entity.type
_entity.pdbx_description
1 polymer ?
#
loop_
_entity_poly.entity_id
_entity_poly.type
_entity_poly.pdbx_seq_one_letter_code
_entity_poly.pdbx_strand_id
1 'polypeptide(L)' 'MAKNVVPQAREALEKFKYEVANEIGVPLKQGYNGDLTSAQNGSVGGYMVKKMIERAEHSLMGQ' A
#
# COMPACT_ATOMS: atom_id res chain seq x y z
N MET A 1 -14.65 2.32 -0.26
CA MET A 1 -13.26 2.84 -0.30
C MET A 1 -12.99 3.51 1.04
N ALA A 2 -11.89 3.18 1.71
CA ALA A 2 -11.51 3.84 2.95
C ALA A 2 -11.41 5.36 2.74
N LYS A 3 -11.82 6.14 3.74
CA LYS A 3 -11.73 7.60 3.70
C LYS A 3 -10.26 7.99 3.81
N ASN A 4 -9.69 8.51 2.73
CA ASN A 4 -8.32 9.02 2.75
C ASN A 4 -8.28 10.26 3.65
N VAL A 5 -7.42 10.23 4.67
CA VAL A 5 -7.23 11.36 5.61
C VAL A 5 -6.66 12.58 4.88
N VAL A 6 -5.83 12.35 3.85
CA VAL A 6 -5.26 13.37 2.97
C VAL A 6 -5.78 13.14 1.55
N PRO A 7 -6.80 13.88 1.09
CA PRO A 7 -7.41 13.67 -0.22
C PRO A 7 -6.41 13.77 -1.39
N GLN A 8 -5.46 14.70 -1.29
CA GLN A 8 -4.44 14.96 -2.31
C GLN A 8 -3.48 13.77 -2.50
N ALA A 9 -3.28 12.95 -1.46
CA ALA A 9 -2.38 11.80 -1.51
C ALA A 9 -3.02 10.57 -2.18
N ARG A 10 -4.31 10.62 -2.53
CA ARG A 10 -5.07 9.46 -2.99
C ARG A 10 -4.48 8.78 -4.23
N GLU A 11 -4.11 9.55 -5.24
CA GLU A 11 -3.54 8.98 -6.46
C GLU A 11 -2.15 8.36 -6.21
N ALA A 12 -1.33 9.03 -5.39
CA ALA A 12 -0.02 8.51 -5.00
C ALA A 12 -0.13 7.20 -4.20
N LEU A 13 -1.07 7.14 -3.25
CA LEU A 13 -1.33 5.93 -2.46
C LEU A 13 -1.87 4.78 -3.31
N GLU A 14 -2.70 5.07 -4.31
CA GLU A 14 -3.18 4.05 -5.25
C GLU A 14 -2.05 3.48 -6.10
N LYS A 15 -1.16 4.33 -6.65
CA LYS A 15 0.04 3.85 -7.37
C LYS A 15 0.94 3.01 -6.47
N PHE A 16 1.20 3.51 -5.26
CA PHE A 16 2.03 2.82 -4.27
C PHE A 16 1.47 1.44 -3.87
N LYS A 17 0.15 1.29 -3.77
CA LYS A 17 -0.50 -0.01 -3.52
C LYS A 17 -0.13 -1.04 -4.59
N TYR A 18 -0.15 -0.66 -5.86
CA TYR A 18 0.18 -1.56 -6.96
C TYR A 18 1.68 -1.86 -7.02
N GLU A 19 2.53 -0.87 -6.74
CA GLU A 19 3.98 -1.08 -6.60
C GLU A 19 4.28 -2.12 -5.51
N VAL A 20 3.71 -1.95 -4.32
CA VAL A 20 3.88 -2.90 -3.21
C VAL A 20 3.37 -4.29 -3.56
N ALA A 21 2.19 -4.39 -4.20
CA ALA A 21 1.65 -5.67 -4.62
C ALA A 21 2.58 -6.40 -5.59
N ASN A 22 3.15 -5.68 -6.56
CA ASN A 22 4.13 -6.24 -7.51
C ASN A 22 5.40 -6.71 -6.80
N GLU A 23 5.93 -5.93 -5.86
CA GLU A 23 7.14 -6.29 -5.10
C GLU A 23 6.96 -7.58 -4.28
N ILE A 24 5.77 -7.79 -3.70
CA ILE A 24 5.49 -8.98 -2.88
C ILE A 24 4.86 -10.13 -3.68
N GLY A 25 4.78 -10.00 -5.01
CA GLY A 25 4.26 -11.05 -5.91
C GLY A 25 2.76 -11.33 -5.75
N VAL A 26 1.98 -10.38 -5.24
CA VAL A 26 0.52 -10.51 -5.16
C VAL A 26 -0.09 -9.99 -6.47
N PRO A 27 -0.87 -10.81 -7.21
CA PRO A 27 -1.43 -10.44 -8.50
C PRO A 27 -2.67 -9.53 -8.34
N LEU A 28 -2.47 -8.37 -7.73
CA LEU A 28 -3.51 -7.38 -7.47
C LEU A 28 -3.93 -6.69 -8.78
N LYS A 29 -5.22 -6.72 -9.08
CA LYS A 29 -5.82 -6.17 -10.30
C LYS A 29 -6.50 -4.84 -10.01
N GLN A 30 -6.68 -4.02 -11.05
CA GLN A 30 -7.62 -2.91 -10.96
C GLN A 30 -9.05 -3.45 -11.04
N GLY A 31 -9.87 -3.15 -10.04
CA GLY A 31 -11.24 -3.65 -9.92
C GLY A 31 -11.37 -4.80 -8.91
N TYR A 32 -12.00 -5.89 -9.32
CA TYR A 32 -12.33 -7.01 -8.44
C TYR A 32 -11.10 -7.87 -8.10
N ASN A 33 -10.91 -8.13 -6.81
CA ASN A 33 -9.83 -8.97 -6.25
C ASN A 33 -10.38 -9.98 -5.24
N GLY A 34 -11.66 -10.34 -5.35
CA GLY A 34 -12.29 -11.30 -4.44
C GLY A 34 -11.87 -12.75 -4.69
N ASP A 35 -11.17 -13.01 -5.80
CA ASP A 35 -10.45 -14.25 -6.09
C ASP A 35 -9.16 -14.40 -5.26
N LEU A 36 -8.62 -13.31 -4.74
CA LEU A 36 -7.46 -13.35 -3.86
C LEU A 36 -7.88 -13.70 -2.43
N THR A 37 -7.03 -14.47 -1.75
CA THR A 37 -7.25 -14.78 -0.33
C THR A 37 -7.21 -13.50 0.51
N SER A 38 -7.91 -13.51 1.65
CA SER A 38 -7.85 -12.39 2.61
C SER A 38 -6.42 -12.08 3.05
N ALA A 39 -5.57 -13.11 3.16
CA ALA A 39 -4.15 -12.94 3.48
C ALA A 39 -3.38 -12.17 2.40
N GLN A 40 -3.64 -12.44 1.11
CA GLN A 40 -3.02 -11.71 -0.01
C GLN A 40 -3.50 -10.26 -0.09
N ASN A 41 -4.80 -10.01 0.05
CA ASN A 41 -5.31 -8.63 0.08
C ASN A 41 -4.77 -7.86 1.29
N GLY A 42 -4.71 -8.52 2.45
CA GLY A 42 -4.19 -7.94 3.69
C GLY A 42 -2.68 -7.67 3.65
N SER A 43 -1.90 -8.54 3.02
CA SER A 43 -0.44 -8.37 2.95
C SER A 43 -0.05 -7.10 2.19
N VAL A 44 -0.72 -6.78 1.08
CA VAL A 44 -0.47 -5.53 0.34
C VAL A 44 -0.60 -4.31 1.27
N GLY A 45 -1.71 -4.20 2.00
CA GLY A 45 -1.93 -3.10 2.95
C GLY A 45 -0.90 -3.07 4.08
N GLY A 46 -0.55 -4.22 4.65
CA GLY A 46 0.46 -4.33 5.70
C GLY A 46 1.85 -3.88 5.25
N TYR A 47 2.28 -4.31 4.06
CA TYR A 47 3.56 -3.91 3.48
C TYR A 47 3.60 -2.43 3.09
N MET A 48 2.48 -1.86 2.63
CA MET A 48 2.38 -0.41 2.42
C MET A 48 2.66 0.35 3.71
N VAL A 49 2.00 -0.02 4.82
CA VAL A 49 2.20 0.63 6.12
C VAL A 49 3.63 0.48 6.60
N LYS A 50 4.20 -0.73 6.51
CA LYS A 50 5.59 -0.99 6.89
C LYS A 50 6.56 -0.04 6.19
N LYS A 51 6.48 0.06 4.86
CA LYS A 51 7.34 0.94 4.05
C LYS A 51 7.12 2.42 4.33
N MET A 52 5.88 2.84 4.59
CA MET A 52 5.61 4.24 4.97
C MET A 52 6.26 4.59 6.30
N ILE A 53 6.22 3.68 7.28
CA ILE A 53 6.87 3.86 8.58
C ILE A 53 8.39 3.89 8.39
N GLU A 54 8.98 2.95 7.66
CA GLU A 54 10.42 2.95 7.36
C GLU A 54 10.87 4.30 6.76
N ARG A 55 10.14 4.83 5.77
CA ARG A 55 10.43 6.14 5.16
C ARG A 55 10.30 7.29 6.16
N ALA A 56 9.30 7.25 7.04
CA ALA A 56 9.11 8.26 8.08
C ALA A 56 10.24 8.21 9.12
N GLU A 57 10.64 7.03 9.56
CA GLU A 57 11.77 6.81 10.47
C GLU A 57 13.07 7.35 9.86
N HIS A 58 13.37 7.01 8.60
CA HIS A 58 14.53 7.55 7.89
C HIS A 58 14.51 9.09 7.79
N SER A 59 13.34 9.69 7.57
CA SER A 59 13.18 11.14 7.48
C SER A 59 13.38 11.84 8.84
N LEU A 60 12.99 11.17 9.94
CA LEU A 60 13.17 11.66 11.31
C LEU A 60 14.61 11.50 11.79
N MET A 61 15.29 10.41 11.40
CA MET A 61 16.70 10.16 11.73
C MET A 61 17.69 11.05 10.97
N GLY A 62 17.23 11.68 9.88
CA GLY A 62 18.00 12.63 9.07
C GLY A 62 17.85 14.10 9.49
N GLN A 63 17.16 14.37 10.62
CA GLN A 63 17.12 15.68 11.31
C GLN A 63 18.00 15.63 12.56
#